data_AF-A0A433XA14-F1
#
_entry.id   AF-A0A433XA14-F1
#
_cell.length_a   1.000
_cell.length_b   1.000
_cell.length_c   1.000
_cell.angle_alpha   90.00
_cell.angle_beta   90.00
_cell.angle_gamma   90.00
#
_symmetry.space_group_name_H-M   'P 1'
#
loop_
_entity.id
_entity.type
_entity.pdbx_description
1 polymer ?
#
loop_
_entity_poly.entity_id
_entity_poly.type
_entity_poly.pdbx_seq_one_letter_code
_entity_poly.pdbx_strand_id
1 'polypeptide(L)'
;MMSTDKATDIAQAVEAKLRELDHIPYGSIAGRRLEYAGKFEDGQRIRLTPAEVRKQIGLCLADIAGRLGVVFFNQTPAVVLEQLVVMSIIKNHDTAGLLKSLINSFLVAYSTPETHERAYQSLVDLEGMRAEVGEARKLAFAMMPLAIH
;
A
#
# COMPACT_ATOMS: atom_id res chain seq x y z
N MET A 1 15.17 -1.66 28.13
CA MET A 1 13.71 -1.63 28.36
C MET A 1 12.93 -0.87 27.27
N MET A 2 13.52 -0.51 26.12
CA MET A 2 12.88 0.30 25.04
C MET A 2 12.18 -0.50 23.91
N SER A 3 12.14 -1.84 23.99
CA SER A 3 11.63 -2.70 22.91
C SER A 3 10.10 -2.80 22.87
N THR A 4 9.46 -2.75 24.05
CA THR A 4 8.03 -2.99 24.23
C THR A 4 7.16 -1.86 23.70
N ASP A 5 7.63 -0.61 23.80
CA ASP A 5 6.88 0.58 23.36
C ASP A 5 6.74 0.59 21.83
N LYS A 6 7.83 0.34 21.10
CA LYS A 6 7.82 0.36 19.63
C LYS A 6 6.91 -0.71 19.02
N ALA A 7 6.94 -1.93 19.57
CA ALA A 7 6.07 -3.01 19.10
C ALA A 7 4.59 -2.69 19.37
N THR A 8 4.31 -2.05 20.51
CA THR A 8 2.97 -1.61 20.89
C THR A 8 2.48 -0.50 19.96
N ASP A 9 3.31 0.50 19.65
CA ASP A 9 2.98 1.59 18.73
C ASP A 9 2.66 1.09 17.32
N ILE A 10 3.45 0.15 16.80
CA ILE A 10 3.21 -0.48 15.51
C ILE A 10 1.87 -1.21 15.51
N ALA A 11 1.61 -2.04 16.53
CA ALA A 11 0.36 -2.80 16.62
C ALA A 11 -0.86 -1.87 16.69
N GLN A 12 -0.79 -0.77 17.45
CA GLN A 12 -1.86 0.22 17.53
C GLN A 12 -2.09 0.93 16.19
N ALA A 13 -1.02 1.35 15.52
CA ALA A 13 -1.10 2.01 14.22
C ALA A 13 -1.72 1.09 13.15
N VAL A 14 -1.28 -0.17 13.09
CA VAL A 14 -1.84 -1.16 12.17
C VAL A 14 -3.32 -1.37 12.44
N GLU A 15 -3.72 -1.53 13.69
CA GLU A 15 -5.14 -1.76 14.00
C GLU A 15 -6.01 -0.52 13.76
N ALA A 16 -5.45 0.69 13.86
CA ALA A 16 -6.13 1.90 13.44
C ALA A 16 -6.39 1.89 11.92
N LYS A 17 -5.40 1.50 11.09
CA LYS A 17 -5.57 1.38 9.63
C LYS A 17 -6.54 0.28 9.24
N LEU A 18 -6.50 -0.87 9.92
CA LEU A 18 -7.46 -1.95 9.65
C LEU A 18 -8.90 -1.53 10.00
N ARG A 19 -9.10 -0.79 11.11
CA ARG A 19 -10.40 -0.19 11.44
C ARG A 19 -10.85 0.86 10.43
N GLU A 20 -9.94 1.69 9.92
CA GLU A 20 -10.24 2.63 8.82
C GLU A 20 -10.80 1.88 7.60
N LEU A 21 -10.19 0.74 7.23
CA LEU A 21 -10.61 -0.09 6.09
C LEU A 21 -11.97 -0.77 6.28
N ASP A 22 -12.37 -1.08 7.51
CA ASP A 22 -13.67 -1.72 7.81
C ASP A 22 -14.86 -0.86 7.36
N HIS A 23 -14.66 0.46 7.28
CA HIS A 23 -15.68 1.43 6.87
C HIS A 23 -15.57 1.82 5.39
N ILE A 24 -14.62 1.25 4.63
CA ILE A 24 -14.37 1.62 3.24
C ILE A 24 -14.76 0.44 2.33
N PRO A 25 -15.82 0.56 1.51
CA PRO A 25 -16.23 -0.51 0.61
C PRO A 25 -15.20 -0.73 -0.51
N TYR A 26 -15.20 -1.94 -1.08
CA TYR A 26 -14.49 -2.20 -2.32
C TYR A 26 -15.13 -1.44 -3.49
N GLY A 27 -14.30 -1.03 -4.45
CA GLY A 27 -14.75 -0.35 -5.66
C GLY A 27 -13.81 0.72 -6.16
N SER A 28 -14.02 1.11 -7.42
CA SER A 28 -13.17 2.08 -8.12
C SER A 28 -13.18 3.47 -7.51
N ILE A 29 -14.29 3.86 -6.86
CA ILE A 29 -14.47 5.17 -6.20
C ILE A 29 -13.65 5.26 -4.92
N ALA A 30 -13.75 4.23 -4.07
CA ALA A 30 -12.98 4.14 -2.83
C ALA A 30 -11.47 3.96 -3.09
N GLY A 31 -11.07 3.67 -4.33
CA GLY A 31 -9.69 3.33 -4.69
C GLY A 31 -9.29 1.91 -4.28
N ARG A 32 -10.18 1.17 -3.61
CA ARG A 32 -10.01 -0.20 -3.11
C ARG A 32 -10.43 -1.20 -4.20
N ARG A 33 -9.59 -1.35 -5.23
CA ARG A 33 -9.94 -2.08 -6.48
C ARG A 33 -9.59 -3.56 -6.46
N LEU A 34 -8.57 -3.92 -5.69
CA LEU A 34 -8.05 -5.28 -5.61
C LEU A 34 -8.64 -5.95 -4.37
N GLU A 35 -9.25 -7.10 -4.60
CA GLU A 35 -9.69 -8.01 -3.56
C GLU A 35 -8.70 -9.16 -3.44
N TYR A 36 -8.23 -9.39 -2.22
CA TYR A 36 -7.42 -10.55 -1.90
C TYR A 36 -8.33 -11.67 -1.40
N ALA A 37 -8.64 -12.61 -2.29
CA ALA A 37 -9.59 -13.70 -2.00
C ALA A 37 -8.91 -15.03 -1.61
N GLY A 38 -7.57 -15.11 -1.60
CA GLY A 38 -6.89 -16.36 -1.30
C GLY A 38 -5.41 -16.42 -1.68
N LYS A 39 -4.72 -17.43 -1.18
CA LYS A 39 -3.31 -17.75 -1.48
C LYS A 39 -3.21 -18.93 -2.45
N PHE A 40 -2.09 -19.03 -3.15
CA PHE A 40 -1.74 -20.24 -3.91
C PHE A 40 -0.74 -21.06 -3.09
N GLU A 41 -1.08 -22.31 -2.81
CA GLU A 41 -0.24 -23.25 -2.05
C GLU A 41 -0.32 -24.60 -2.78
N ASP A 42 0.84 -25.21 -3.08
CA ASP A 42 0.95 -26.48 -3.80
C ASP A 42 0.14 -26.59 -5.11
N GLY A 43 0.07 -25.48 -5.86
CA GLY A 43 -0.69 -25.41 -7.11
C GLY A 43 -2.21 -25.29 -6.94
N GLN A 44 -2.71 -25.20 -5.71
CA GLN A 44 -4.13 -25.00 -5.41
C GLN A 44 -4.42 -23.59 -4.89
N ARG A 45 -5.55 -23.03 -5.32
CA ARG A 45 -6.04 -21.75 -4.81
C ARG A 45 -6.82 -21.99 -3.52
N ILE A 46 -6.22 -21.61 -2.40
CA ILE A 46 -6.86 -21.68 -1.09
C ILE A 46 -7.61 -20.36 -0.87
N ARG A 47 -8.93 -20.43 -0.79
CA ARG A 47 -9.75 -19.30 -0.37
C ARG A 47 -9.51 -19.04 1.11
N LEU A 48 -9.19 -17.80 1.44
CA LEU A 48 -9.04 -17.36 2.81
C LEU A 48 -10.36 -16.78 3.31
N THR A 49 -10.65 -17.01 4.58
CA THR A 49 -11.73 -16.31 5.27
C THR A 49 -11.41 -14.82 5.41
N PRO A 50 -12.42 -13.94 5.60
CA PRO A 50 -12.17 -12.52 5.82
C PRO A 50 -11.23 -12.23 6.99
N ALA A 51 -11.28 -13.03 8.06
CA ALA A 51 -10.39 -12.90 9.21
C ALA A 51 -8.93 -13.24 8.87
N GLU A 52 -8.70 -14.26 8.05
CA GLU A 52 -7.35 -14.62 7.59
C GLU A 52 -6.78 -13.58 6.62
N VAL A 53 -7.61 -13.03 5.73
CA VAL A 53 -7.24 -11.91 4.86
C VAL A 53 -6.83 -10.69 5.70
N ARG A 54 -7.66 -10.31 6.68
CA ARG A 54 -7.35 -9.21 7.61
C ARG A 54 -6.02 -9.45 8.32
N LYS A 55 -5.80 -10.66 8.83
CA LYS A 55 -4.56 -11.04 9.53
C LYS A 55 -3.35 -10.90 8.61
N GLN A 56 -3.42 -11.40 7.36
CA GLN A 56 -2.31 -11.31 6.41
C GLN A 56 -2.00 -9.86 6.03
N ILE A 57 -3.03 -9.05 5.75
CA ILE A 57 -2.86 -7.62 5.50
C ILE A 57 -2.20 -6.95 6.71
N GLY A 58 -2.66 -7.23 7.92
CA GLY A 58 -2.10 -6.70 9.15
C GLY A 58 -0.62 -7.02 9.34
N LEU A 59 -0.18 -8.24 9.01
CA LEU A 59 1.24 -8.63 9.07
C LEU A 59 2.09 -7.82 8.09
N CYS A 60 1.65 -7.63 6.85
CA CYS A 60 2.37 -6.82 5.87
C CYS A 60 2.41 -5.33 6.27
N LEU A 61 1.30 -4.80 6.81
CA LEU A 61 1.25 -3.43 7.33
C LEU A 61 2.21 -3.23 8.51
N ALA A 62 2.31 -4.21 9.41
CA ALA A 62 3.26 -4.17 10.53
C ALA A 62 4.71 -4.15 10.04
N ASP A 63 5.04 -4.91 8.99
CA ASP A 63 6.39 -4.87 8.39
C ASP A 63 6.69 -3.51 7.74
N ILE A 64 5.72 -2.91 7.04
CA ILE A 64 5.86 -1.55 6.48
C ILE A 64 6.11 -0.53 7.62
N ALA A 65 5.28 -0.53 8.65
CA ALA A 65 5.43 0.37 9.80
C ALA A 65 6.76 0.14 10.55
N GLY A 66 7.20 -1.12 10.66
CA GLY A 66 8.46 -1.49 11.31
C GLY A 66 9.70 -1.00 10.56
N ARG A 67 9.68 -1.06 9.22
CA ARG A 67 10.83 -0.69 8.37
C ARG A 67 10.88 0.80 8.02
N LEU A 68 9.74 1.43 7.77
CA LEU A 68 9.66 2.84 7.36
C LEU A 68 9.32 3.80 8.51
N GLY A 69 8.86 3.26 9.63
CA GLY A 69 8.47 4.03 10.81
C GLY A 69 6.98 4.35 10.87
N VAL A 70 6.46 4.43 12.10
CA VAL A 70 5.03 4.65 12.39
C VAL A 70 4.54 6.02 11.90
N VAL A 71 5.40 7.04 11.87
CA VAL A 71 5.03 8.38 11.40
C VAL A 71 4.64 8.36 9.92
N PHE A 72 5.50 7.83 9.06
CA PHE A 72 5.23 7.66 7.62
C PHE A 72 3.97 6.82 7.41
N PHE A 73 3.87 5.71 8.15
CA PHE A 73 2.73 4.80 8.08
C PHE A 73 1.39 5.50 8.40
N ASN A 74 1.34 6.29 9.47
CA ASN A 74 0.14 6.99 9.90
C ASN A 74 -0.31 8.06 8.89
N GLN A 75 0.64 8.76 8.28
CA GLN A 75 0.39 9.78 7.26
C GLN A 75 -0.10 9.21 5.93
N THR A 76 0.09 7.91 5.69
CA THR A 76 -0.33 7.26 4.44
C THR A 76 -1.79 6.76 4.55
N PRO A 77 -2.66 7.04 3.56
CA PRO A 77 -4.05 6.57 3.60
C PRO A 77 -4.16 5.04 3.67
N ALA A 78 -5.12 4.51 4.45
CA ALA A 78 -5.21 3.06 4.67
C ALA A 78 -5.46 2.27 3.38
N VAL A 79 -6.30 2.79 2.48
CA VAL A 79 -6.58 2.16 1.19
C VAL A 79 -5.32 2.05 0.34
N VAL A 80 -4.46 3.07 0.32
CA VAL A 80 -3.22 3.03 -0.48
C VAL A 80 -2.29 1.93 0.04
N LEU A 81 -2.13 1.84 1.37
CA LEU A 81 -1.33 0.80 2.00
C LEU A 81 -1.89 -0.59 1.73
N GLU A 82 -3.21 -0.77 1.88
CA GLU A 82 -3.86 -2.05 1.61
C GLU A 82 -3.69 -2.50 0.15
N GLN A 83 -3.94 -1.61 -0.80
CA GLN A 83 -3.88 -1.94 -2.23
C GLN A 83 -2.44 -2.25 -2.67
N LEU A 84 -1.45 -1.58 -2.07
CA LEU A 84 -0.05 -1.92 -2.23
C LEU A 84 0.26 -3.33 -1.69
N VAL A 85 -0.23 -3.65 -0.48
CA VAL A 85 -0.04 -4.98 0.13
C VAL A 85 -0.69 -6.06 -0.73
N VAL A 86 -1.94 -5.86 -1.16
CA VAL A 86 -2.67 -6.83 -2.01
C VAL A 86 -1.92 -7.06 -3.32
N MET A 87 -1.48 -5.99 -3.99
CA MET A 87 -0.71 -6.13 -5.24
C MET A 87 0.60 -6.87 -5.01
N SER A 88 1.32 -6.55 -3.94
CA SER A 88 2.58 -7.21 -3.61
C SER A 88 2.40 -8.69 -3.27
N ILE A 89 1.32 -9.07 -2.57
CA ILE A 89 0.98 -10.47 -2.34
C ILE A 89 0.70 -11.18 -3.67
N ILE A 90 -0.10 -10.57 -4.55
CA ILE A 90 -0.42 -11.13 -5.88
C ILE A 90 0.85 -11.33 -6.72
N LYS A 91 1.81 -10.40 -6.63
CA LYS A 91 3.07 -10.44 -7.36
C LYS A 91 4.20 -11.17 -6.63
N ASN A 92 3.94 -11.68 -5.43
CA ASN A 92 4.94 -12.31 -4.57
C ASN A 92 6.18 -11.42 -4.31
N HIS A 93 5.95 -10.16 -3.98
CA HIS A 93 6.99 -9.18 -3.66
C HIS A 93 7.05 -8.88 -2.15
N ASP A 94 8.26 -8.68 -1.61
CA ASP A 94 8.45 -8.08 -0.28
C ASP A 94 8.06 -6.60 -0.33
N THR A 95 6.82 -6.29 0.07
CA THR A 95 6.25 -4.93 0.02
C THR A 95 7.10 -3.90 0.78
N ALA A 96 7.46 -4.21 2.02
CA ALA A 96 8.20 -3.28 2.87
C ALA A 96 9.66 -3.16 2.41
N GLY A 97 10.23 -4.26 1.91
CA GLY A 97 11.52 -4.28 1.22
C GLY A 97 11.55 -3.41 -0.03
N LEU A 98 10.52 -3.48 -0.87
CA LEU A 98 10.40 -2.65 -2.09
C LEU A 98 10.41 -1.16 -1.77
N LEU A 99 9.61 -0.71 -0.80
CA LEU A 99 9.56 0.70 -0.42
C LEU A 99 10.90 1.18 0.16
N LYS A 100 11.52 0.39 1.04
CA LYS A 100 12.84 0.70 1.59
C LYS A 100 13.89 0.76 0.50
N SER A 101 13.86 -0.18 -0.45
CA SER A 101 14.78 -0.20 -1.60
C SER A 101 14.58 1.02 -2.48
N LEU A 102 13.34 1.41 -2.77
CA LEU A 102 13.04 2.61 -3.57
C LEU A 102 13.68 3.86 -2.97
N ILE A 103 13.47 4.09 -1.67
CA ILE A 103 14.03 5.25 -0.96
C ILE A 103 15.56 5.21 -1.01
N ASN A 104 16.17 4.08 -0.65
CA ASN A 104 17.62 3.96 -0.63
C ASN A 104 18.25 4.12 -2.02
N SER A 105 17.67 3.49 -3.04
CA SER A 105 18.14 3.59 -4.43
C SER A 105 18.04 5.02 -4.94
N PHE A 106 16.94 5.72 -4.65
CA PHE A 106 16.77 7.11 -5.04
C PHE A 106 17.79 8.01 -4.35
N LEU A 107 17.97 7.88 -3.02
CA LEU A 107 18.94 8.69 -2.26
C LEU A 107 20.35 8.56 -2.83
N VAL A 108 20.80 7.31 -3.07
CA VAL A 108 22.12 7.06 -3.65
C VAL A 108 22.21 7.68 -5.05
N ALA A 109 21.30 7.32 -5.96
CA ALA A 109 21.37 7.76 -7.35
C ALA A 109 21.23 9.28 -7.51
N TYR A 110 20.41 9.93 -6.67
CA TYR A 110 20.21 11.38 -6.71
C TYR A 110 21.40 12.14 -6.12
N SER A 111 22.08 11.58 -5.11
CA SER A 111 23.29 12.20 -4.52
C SER A 111 24.55 12.05 -5.36
N THR A 112 24.51 11.29 -6.46
CA THR A 112 25.65 11.02 -7.34
C THR A 112 25.59 11.90 -8.60
N PRO A 113 26.61 12.74 -8.87
CA PRO A 113 26.61 13.69 -9.98
C PRO A 113 26.28 13.07 -11.36
N GLU A 114 26.73 11.86 -11.61
CA GLU A 114 26.58 11.17 -12.90
C GLU A 114 25.17 10.59 -13.12
N THR A 115 24.37 10.51 -12.06
CA THR A 115 23.04 9.87 -12.10
C THR A 115 21.90 10.76 -11.60
N HIS A 116 22.19 11.93 -11.03
CA HIS A 116 21.17 12.74 -10.36
C HIS A 116 20.00 13.16 -11.26
N GLU A 117 20.28 13.56 -12.51
CA GLU A 117 19.22 13.99 -13.45
C GLU A 117 18.28 12.84 -13.79
N ARG A 118 18.82 11.64 -14.04
CA ARG A 118 18.03 10.45 -14.35
C ARG A 118 17.24 9.96 -13.13
N ALA A 119 17.81 10.05 -11.94
CA ALA A 119 17.10 9.75 -10.70
C ALA A 119 15.92 10.71 -10.51
N TYR A 120 16.15 12.01 -10.70
CA TYR A 120 15.09 13.02 -10.64
C TYR A 120 13.98 12.76 -11.67
N GLN A 121 14.35 12.51 -12.93
CA GLN A 121 13.37 12.21 -13.98
C GLN A 121 12.52 10.98 -13.63
N SER A 122 13.14 9.93 -13.08
CA SER A 122 12.41 8.74 -12.64
C SER A 122 11.38 9.05 -11.54
N LEU A 123 11.71 9.98 -10.63
CA LEU A 123 10.75 10.45 -9.62
C LEU A 123 9.63 11.28 -10.26
N VAL A 124 9.95 12.18 -11.20
CA VAL A 124 8.96 12.96 -11.95
C VAL A 124 8.00 12.03 -12.70
N ASP A 125 8.50 10.97 -13.34
CA ASP A 125 7.67 10.00 -14.05
C ASP A 125 6.74 9.24 -13.08
N LEU A 126 7.23 8.86 -11.89
CA LEU A 126 6.40 8.27 -10.83
C LEU A 126 5.31 9.23 -10.34
N GLU A 127 5.63 10.52 -10.18
CA GLU A 127 4.66 11.55 -9.80
C GLU A 127 3.62 11.80 -10.91
N GLY A 128 4.05 11.75 -12.17
CA GLY A 128 3.18 11.81 -13.34
C GLY A 128 2.16 10.67 -13.35
N MET A 129 2.62 9.42 -13.20
CA MET A 129 1.73 8.25 -13.09
C MET A 129 0.77 8.37 -11.91
N ARG A 130 1.22 8.92 -10.76
CA ARG A 130 0.33 9.19 -9.61
C ARG A 130 -0.78 10.18 -9.97
N ALA A 131 -0.45 11.24 -10.71
CA ALA A 131 -1.43 12.22 -11.17
C ALA A 131 -2.41 11.61 -12.17
N GLU A 132 -1.94 10.84 -13.15
CA GLU A 132 -2.77 10.13 -14.12
C GLU A 132 -3.78 9.19 -13.44
N VAL A 133 -3.33 8.42 -12.45
CA VAL A 133 -4.21 7.56 -11.64
C VAL A 133 -5.24 8.39 -10.88
N GLY A 134 -4.86 9.57 -10.37
CA GLY A 134 -5.75 10.52 -9.72
C GLY A 134 -6.87 11.00 -10.66
N GLU A 135 -6.51 11.44 -11.87
CA GLU A 135 -7.47 11.91 -12.87
C GLU A 135 -8.38 10.78 -13.39
N ALA A 136 -7.82 9.59 -13.64
CA ALA A 136 -8.60 8.43 -14.05
C ALA A 136 -9.67 8.04 -12.99
N ARG A 137 -9.36 8.21 -11.71
CA ARG A 137 -10.33 7.99 -10.61
C ARG A 137 -11.43 9.05 -10.60
N LYS A 138 -11.10 10.32 -10.85
CA LYS A 138 -12.10 11.41 -10.95
C LYS A 138 -13.03 11.22 -12.15
N LEU A 139 -12.50 10.86 -13.32
CA LEU A 139 -13.30 10.61 -14.52
C LEU A 139 -14.24 9.41 -14.35
N ALA A 140 -13.77 8.32 -13.74
CA ALA A 140 -14.61 7.16 -13.42
C ALA A 140 -15.80 7.53 -12.50
N PHE A 141 -15.60 8.51 -11.60
CA PHE A 141 -16.67 9.03 -10.76
C PHE A 141 -17.66 9.89 -11.56
N ALA A 142 -17.18 10.74 -12.48
CA ALA A 142 -18.01 11.64 -13.28
C ALA A 142 -18.87 10.93 -14.35
N MET A 143 -18.43 9.77 -14.83
CA MET A 143 -19.12 9.01 -15.90
C MET A 143 -20.17 8.01 -15.39
N MET A 144 -20.41 7.90 -14.08
CA MET A 144 -21.50 7.06 -13.58
C MET A 144 -22.86 7.67 -13.97
N PRO A 145 -23.80 6.86 -14.51
CA PRO A 145 -25.16 7.32 -14.66
C PRO A 145 -25.68 7.70 -13.26
N LEU A 146 -26.33 8.86 -13.16
CA LEU A 146 -27.25 9.16 -12.08
C LEU A 146 -28.35 8.08 -12.13
N ALA A 147 -28.12 6.95 -11.48
CA ALA A 147 -29.19 6.02 -11.14
C ALA A 147 -30.03 6.74 -10.09
N ILE A 148 -31.00 7.47 -10.60
CA ILE A 148 -32.05 8.16 -9.88
C ILE A 148 -32.93 7.10 -9.19
N HIS A 149 -33.17 7.34 -7.90
CA HIS A 149 -34.12 6.74 -6.94
C HIS A 149 -33.62 5.57 -6.07
#